data_AF-V5SG95-F1
#
_entry.id   AF-V5SG95-F1
#
_cell.length_a   1.000
_cell.length_b   1.000
_cell.length_c   1.000
_cell.angle_alpha   90.00
_cell.angle_beta   90.00
_cell.angle_gamma   90.00
#
_symmetry.space_group_name_H-M   'P 1'
#
loop_
_entity.id
_entity.type
_entity.pdbx_description
1 polymer ?
#
loop_
_entity_poly.entity_id
_entity_poly.type
_entity_poly.pdbx_seq_one_letter_code
_entity_poly.pdbx_strand_id
1 'polypeptide(L)' 'MSDLAVALGLVLVIEGLLWALAPGLGRTLMATAAATPDTQLRRAGWVAVTLGAIVVWLVRG' A
#
# COMPACT_ATOMS: atom_id res chain seq x y z
N MET A 1 -11.57 7.67 -17.80
CA MET A 1 -11.89 6.26 -17.50
C MET A 1 -10.66 5.34 -17.49
N SER A 2 -9.47 5.82 -17.90
CA SER A 2 -8.19 5.11 -17.78
C SER A 2 -7.53 5.23 -16.40
N ASP A 3 -7.84 6.26 -15.61
CA ASP A 3 -7.18 6.55 -14.33
C ASP A 3 -7.24 5.38 -13.34
N LEU A 4 -8.37 4.67 -13.25
CA LEU A 4 -8.51 3.50 -12.39
C LEU A 4 -7.59 2.36 -12.86
N ALA A 5 -7.52 2.11 -14.17
CA ALA A 5 -6.65 1.09 -14.73
C ALA A 5 -5.16 1.44 -14.50
N VAL A 6 -4.80 2.73 -14.62
CA VAL A 6 -3.45 3.22 -14.31
C VAL A 6 -3.13 3.05 -12.83
N ALA A 7 -4.04 3.45 -11.93
CA ALA A 7 -3.85 3.29 -10.48
C ALA A 7 -3.67 1.82 -10.09
N LEU A 8 -4.50 0.93 -10.62
CA LEU A 8 -4.37 -0.52 -10.42
C LEU A 8 -3.04 -1.05 -10.96
N GLY A 9 -2.63 -0.61 -12.17
CA GLY A 9 -1.34 -0.97 -12.75
C GLY A 9 -0.17 -0.55 -11.87
N LEU A 10 -0.19 0.69 -11.34
CA LEU A 10 0.84 1.18 -10.44
C LEU A 10 0.92 0.41 -9.13
N VAL A 11 -0.23 0.04 -8.52
CA VAL A 11 -0.24 -0.80 -7.32
C VAL A 11 0.43 -2.14 -7.58
N LEU A 12 0.11 -2.80 -8.71
CA LEU A 12 0.73 -4.07 -9.08
C LEU A 12 2.24 -3.94 -9.33
N VAL A 13 2.67 -2.87 -9.99
CA VAL A 13 4.10 -2.60 -10.22
C VAL A 13 4.83 -2.40 -8.90
N ILE A 14 4.28 -1.58 -7.98
CA ILE A 14 4.91 -1.28 -6.70
C ILE A 14 5.00 -2.54 -5.81
N GLU A 15 3.90 -3.29 -5.70
CA GLU A 15 3.87 -4.55 -4.95
C GLU A 15 4.83 -5.58 -5.56
N GLY A 16 4.79 -5.77 -6.88
CA GLY A 16 5.68 -6.70 -7.57
C GLY A 16 7.16 -6.32 -7.44
N LEU A 17 7.48 -5.02 -7.44
CA LEU A 17 8.84 -4.52 -7.30
C LEU A 17 9.42 -4.82 -5.91
N LEU A 18 8.62 -4.70 -4.85
CA LEU A 18 9.02 -5.10 -3.49
C LEU A 18 9.46 -6.56 -3.46
N TRP A 19 8.68 -7.44 -4.08
CA TRP A 19 8.99 -8.87 -4.13
C TRP A 19 10.16 -9.21 -5.07
N ALA A 20 10.31 -8.48 -6.18
CA ALA A 20 11.37 -8.72 -7.15
C ALA A 20 12.75 -8.22 -6.66
N LEU A 21 12.82 -7.02 -6.07
CA LEU A 21 14.08 -6.41 -5.63
C LEU A 21 14.44 -6.80 -4.19
N ALA A 22 13.45 -6.89 -3.30
CA ALA A 22 13.69 -7.03 -1.86
C ALA A 22 12.76 -8.07 -1.21
N PRO A 23 12.80 -9.34 -1.65
CA PRO A 23 11.93 -10.39 -1.11
C PRO A 23 12.18 -10.66 0.38
N GLY A 24 13.35 -10.33 0.92
CA GLY A 24 13.64 -10.40 2.35
C GLY A 24 12.79 -9.41 3.15
N LEU A 25 12.74 -8.14 2.71
CA LEU A 25 11.90 -7.11 3.32
C LEU A 25 10.42 -7.50 3.27
N GLY A 26 9.94 -8.00 2.13
CA GLY A 26 8.56 -8.47 2.00
C GLY A 26 8.19 -9.54 3.03
N ARG A 27 9.06 -10.53 3.26
CA ARG A 27 8.83 -11.56 4.29
C ARG A 27 8.82 -10.99 5.70
N THR A 28 9.74 -10.07 6.01
CA THR A 28 9.77 -9.41 7.33
C THR A 28 8.50 -8.60 7.57
N LEU A 29 8.04 -7.82 6.59
CA LEU A 29 6.81 -7.05 6.69
C LEU A 29 5.60 -7.94 6.95
N MET A 30 5.50 -9.08 6.25
CA MET A 30 4.43 -10.06 6.47
C MET A 30 4.48 -10.69 7.87
N ALA A 31 5.68 -11.03 8.35
CA ALA A 31 5.85 -11.56 9.70
C ALA A 31 5.47 -10.52 10.78
N THR A 32 5.87 -9.27 10.59
CA THR A 32 5.49 -8.17 11.50
C THR A 32 3.99 -7.91 11.47
N ALA A 33 3.37 -7.91 10.28
CA ALA A 33 1.92 -7.77 10.14
C ALA A 33 1.18 -8.91 10.85
N ALA A 34 1.62 -10.16 10.69
CA ALA A 34 1.00 -11.31 11.35
C ALA A 34 1.11 -11.27 12.89
N ALA A 35 2.17 -10.68 13.43
CA ALA A 35 2.37 -10.52 14.87
C ALA A 35 1.70 -9.27 15.46
N THR A 36 1.20 -8.36 14.62
CA THR A 36 0.61 -7.10 15.08
C THR A 36 -0.89 -7.29 15.37
N PRO A 37 -1.43 -6.74 16.48
CA PRO A 37 -2.86 -6.82 16.76
C PRO A 37 -3.72 -6.15 15.69
N ASP A 38 -4.86 -6.76 15.33
CA ASP A 38 -5.79 -6.25 14.31
C ASP A 38 -6.20 -4.78 14.51
N THR A 39 -6.34 -4.35 15.76
CA THR A 39 -6.71 -2.95 16.06
C THR A 39 -5.64 -1.97 15.58
N GLN A 40 -4.36 -2.33 15.69
CA GLN A 40 -3.26 -1.50 15.21
C GLN A 40 -3.16 -1.53 13.68
N LEU A 41 -3.28 -2.71 13.06
CA LEU A 41 -3.34 -2.83 11.60
C LEU A 41 -4.48 -2.00 11.00
N ARG A 42 -5.67 -2.07 11.59
CA ARG A 42 -6.83 -1.28 11.13
C ARG A 42 -6.56 0.21 11.22
N ARG A 43 -5.98 0.70 12.32
CA ARG A 43 -5.62 2.12 12.47
C ARG A 43 -4.59 2.55 11.42
N ALA A 44 -3.53 1.76 11.23
CA ALA A 44 -2.51 2.04 10.22
C ALA A 44 -3.11 2.05 8.80
N GLY A 45 -4.01 1.11 8.49
CA GLY A 45 -4.72 1.05 7.22
C GLY A 45 -5.59 2.29 6.98
N TRP A 46 -6.37 2.73 7.97
CA TRP A 46 -7.17 3.95 7.85
C TRP A 46 -6.30 5.18 7.64
N VAL A 47 -5.18 5.31 8.36
CA VAL A 47 -4.23 6.42 8.16
C VAL A 47 -3.67 6.40 6.74
N ALA A 48 -3.27 5.24 6.23
CA ALA A 48 -2.77 5.10 4.86
C ALA A 48 -3.82 5.47 3.81
N VAL A 49 -5.08 5.03 3.99
CA VAL A 49 -6.19 5.39 3.11
C VAL A 49 -6.43 6.91 3.11
N THR A 50 -6.48 7.54 4.28
CA THR A 50 -6.69 8.99 4.39
C THR A 50 -5.56 9.77 3.72
N LEU A 51 -4.30 9.41 3.97
CA LEU A 51 -3.15 10.06 3.35
C LEU A 51 -3.14 9.87 1.83
N GLY A 52 -3.40 8.65 1.35
CA GLY A 52 -3.50 8.36 -0.08
C GLY A 52 -4.59 9.16 -0.76
N ALA A 53 -5.77 9.27 -0.13
CA ALA A 53 -6.87 10.09 -0.64
C ALA A 53 -6.52 11.58 -0.70
N ILE A 54 -5.84 12.12 0.33
CA ILE A 54 -5.37 13.51 0.34
C ILE A 54 -4.39 13.76 -0.82
N VAL A 55 -3.43 12.86 -1.04
CA VAL A 55 -2.46 12.99 -2.15
C VAL A 55 -3.18 12.98 -3.50
N VAL A 56 -4.10 12.03 -3.71
CA VAL A 56 -4.88 11.96 -4.96
C VAL A 56 -5.71 13.23 -5.15
N TRP A 57 -6.32 13.75 -4.07
CA TRP A 57 -7.09 14.99 -4.12
C TRP A 57 -6.20 16.21 -4.42
N LEU A 58 -5.00 16.31 -3.87
CA LEU A 58 -4.08 17.42 -4.18
C LEU A 58 -3.53 17.38 -5.61
N VAL A 59 -3.38 16.19 -6.19
CA VAL A 59 -2.82 16.03 -7.54
C VAL A 59 -3.90 16.14 -8.63
N ARG A 60 -5.14 15.73 -8.35
CA ARG A 60 -6.26 15.70 -9.33
C ARG A 60 -7.40 16.67 -9.02
N GLY A 61 -7.44 17.27 -7.84
CA GLY A 61 -8.40 18.31 -7.44
C GLY A 61 -7.93 19.68 -7.87
#